data_AF-A0A1I8AEP1-F1
#
_entry.id   AF-A0A1I8AEP1-F1
#
_cell.length_a   1.000
_cell.length_b   1.000
_cell.length_c   1.000
_cell.angle_alpha   90.00
_cell.angle_beta   90.00
_cell.angle_gamma   90.00
#
_symmetry.space_group_name_H-M   'P 1'
#
loop_
_entity.id
_entity.type
_entity.pdbx_description
1 polymer ?
#
loop_
_entity_poly.entity_id
_entity_poly.type
_entity_poly.pdbx_seq_one_letter_code
_entity_poly.pdbx_strand_id
1 'polypeptide(L)'
;MHVAFVTVLISSLLIASVWSGAVGKCRTECVELNKYKIVRVHLEEKLVHAGVCRNVSNSDKPMAHVFPFVCDRDVGKWTTDEHDEEGIAEFPIFCPAVNVVDAEKIDACP
;
A
#
# COMPACT_ATOMS: atom_id res chain seq x y z
N MET A 1 -50.39 -45.21 -9.54
CA MET A 1 -49.62 -44.51 -8.49
C MET A 1 -48.63 -43.59 -9.20
N HIS A 2 -49.00 -42.31 -9.37
CA HIS A 2 -48.13 -41.28 -9.91
C HIS A 2 -47.61 -40.47 -8.72
N VAL A 3 -46.29 -40.42 -8.54
CA VAL A 3 -45.66 -39.51 -7.58
C VAL A 3 -45.13 -38.32 -8.38
N ALA A 4 -45.71 -37.15 -8.13
CA ALA A 4 -45.29 -35.90 -8.71
C ALA A 4 -44.20 -35.22 -7.84
N PHE A 5 -43.24 -34.63 -8.55
CA PHE A 5 -42.29 -33.56 -8.22
C PHE A 5 -42.42 -32.84 -6.87
N VAL A 6 -41.29 -32.70 -6.15
CA VAL A 6 -40.89 -31.43 -5.49
C VAL A 6 -39.36 -31.27 -5.58
N THR A 7 -38.93 -30.22 -6.28
CA THR A 7 -37.55 -29.70 -6.36
C THR A 7 -37.15 -28.95 -5.09
N VAL A 8 -35.93 -29.15 -4.59
CA VAL A 8 -35.23 -28.13 -3.77
C VAL A 8 -33.75 -28.08 -4.19
N LEU A 9 -33.40 -26.99 -4.89
CA LEU A 9 -32.04 -26.49 -5.12
C LEU A 9 -31.42 -26.04 -3.78
N ILE A 10 -30.09 -25.94 -3.74
CA ILE A 10 -29.23 -25.00 -2.97
C ILE A 10 -28.08 -25.76 -2.30
N SER A 11 -26.86 -25.55 -2.80
CA SER A 11 -25.58 -25.50 -2.06
C SER A 11 -24.47 -25.41 -3.12
N SER A 12 -23.56 -24.45 -3.16
CA SER A 12 -23.28 -23.30 -2.30
C SER A 12 -22.28 -22.47 -3.11
N LEU A 13 -22.64 -21.22 -3.43
CA LEU A 13 -21.67 -20.25 -3.96
C LEU A 13 -20.70 -19.91 -2.81
N LEU A 14 -19.54 -20.56 -2.79
CA LEU A 14 -18.40 -20.08 -1.99
C LEU A 14 -17.83 -18.84 -2.69
N ILE A 15 -18.47 -17.70 -2.47
CA ILE A 15 -17.88 -16.40 -2.78
C ILE A 15 -16.81 -16.17 -1.69
N ALA A 16 -15.58 -16.58 -1.96
CA ALA A 16 -14.43 -16.16 -1.18
C ALA A 16 -14.35 -14.64 -1.29
N SER A 17 -14.82 -13.94 -0.25
CA SER A 17 -14.66 -12.50 -0.17
C SER A 17 -13.19 -12.22 0.05
N VAL A 18 -12.51 -11.74 -0.98
CA VAL A 18 -11.16 -11.19 -0.84
C VAL A 18 -11.32 -9.88 -0.09
N TRP A 19 -11.14 -9.91 1.23
CA TRP A 19 -10.97 -8.70 2.03
C TRP A 19 -9.72 -7.99 1.51
N SER A 20 -9.92 -7.01 0.62
CA SER A 20 -8.91 -5.99 0.35
C SER A 20 -8.64 -5.31 1.70
N GLY A 21 -7.53 -5.67 2.35
CA GLY A 21 -7.20 -5.20 3.68
C GLY A 21 -7.20 -3.67 3.69
N ALA A 22 -8.13 -3.08 4.45
CA ALA A 22 -8.21 -1.63 4.57
C ALA A 22 -6.91 -1.10 5.21
N VAL A 23 -6.28 -0.10 4.60
CA VAL A 23 -5.00 0.50 5.06
C VAL A 23 -5.13 1.26 6.40
N GLY A 24 -6.30 1.22 7.05
CA GLY A 24 -6.57 1.91 8.30
C GLY A 24 -6.42 3.42 8.16
N LYS A 25 -5.84 4.07 9.17
CA LYS A 25 -5.54 5.51 9.17
C LYS A 25 -4.25 5.87 8.41
N CYS A 26 -3.54 4.90 7.83
CA CYS A 26 -2.29 5.10 7.11
C CYS A 26 -2.53 5.77 5.75
N ARG A 27 -2.62 7.09 5.77
CA ARG A 27 -2.81 7.94 4.59
C ARG A 27 -1.52 8.02 3.77
N THR A 28 -1.60 7.74 2.47
CA THR A 28 -0.43 7.65 1.59
C THR A 28 0.24 9.01 1.38
N GLU A 29 -0.55 10.09 1.35
CA GLU A 29 -0.03 11.45 1.21
C GLU A 29 0.97 11.84 2.33
N CYS A 30 0.84 11.23 3.51
CA CYS A 30 1.70 11.50 4.67
C CYS A 30 3.12 10.94 4.54
N VAL A 31 3.35 10.02 3.59
CA VAL A 31 4.67 9.47 3.31
C VAL A 31 5.16 9.81 1.90
N GLU A 32 4.24 9.99 0.94
CA GLU A 32 4.56 10.41 -0.43
C GLU A 32 4.91 11.90 -0.53
N LEU A 33 4.26 12.78 0.25
CA LEU A 33 4.58 14.22 0.38
C LEU A 33 4.69 14.99 -0.95
N ASN A 34 3.98 14.59 -2.00
CA ASN A 34 4.12 15.09 -3.37
C ASN A 34 5.55 15.05 -3.94
N LYS A 35 6.46 14.28 -3.32
CA LYS A 35 7.88 14.21 -3.68
C LYS A 35 8.33 12.80 -4.01
N TYR A 36 7.64 11.81 -3.44
CA TYR A 36 8.01 10.41 -3.48
C TYR A 36 6.81 9.56 -3.87
N LYS A 37 7.07 8.27 -4.16
CA LYS A 37 6.03 7.34 -4.56
C LYS A 37 6.16 6.03 -3.80
N ILE A 38 5.05 5.52 -3.26
CA ILE A 38 4.99 4.15 -2.76
C ILE A 38 5.04 3.19 -3.95
N VAL A 39 5.99 2.25 -3.94
CA VAL A 39 6.20 1.26 -5.02
C VAL A 39 6.05 -0.19 -4.57
N ARG A 40 6.03 -0.45 -3.26
CA ARG A 40 5.65 -1.75 -2.68
C ARG A 40 4.87 -1.54 -1.40
N VAL A 41 3.91 -2.43 -1.12
CA VAL A 41 3.10 -2.41 0.10
C VAL A 41 2.96 -3.84 0.61
N HIS A 42 3.17 -4.02 1.91
CA HIS A 42 2.88 -5.24 2.64
C HIS A 42 1.97 -4.92 3.84
N LEU A 43 0.89 -5.68 3.99
CA LEU A 43 -0.08 -5.48 5.06
C LEU A 43 0.12 -6.54 6.13
N GLU A 44 0.30 -6.09 7.36
CA GLU A 44 0.24 -6.91 8.56
C GLU A 44 -1.01 -6.49 9.38
N GLU A 45 -1.37 -7.26 10.42
CA GLU A 45 -2.59 -7.04 11.19
C GLU A 45 -2.78 -5.58 11.63
N LYS A 46 -1.75 -4.98 12.23
CA LYS A 46 -1.78 -3.60 12.72
C LYS A 46 -0.85 -2.66 11.97
N LEU A 47 -0.02 -3.18 11.08
CA LEU A 47 1.02 -2.42 10.42
C LEU A 47 0.84 -2.42 8.91
N VAL A 48 1.27 -1.33 8.29
CA VAL A 48 1.37 -1.18 6.84
C VAL A 48 2.83 -0.86 6.55
N HIS A 49 3.51 -1.78 5.89
CA HIS A 49 4.87 -1.60 5.41
C HIS A 49 4.81 -1.09 3.98
N ALA A 50 5.59 -0.07 3.67
CA ALA A 50 5.64 0.54 2.37
C ALA A 50 7.08 0.87 1.96
N GLY A 51 7.45 0.52 0.74
CA GLY A 51 8.68 1.00 0.13
C GLY A 51 8.42 2.29 -0.64
N VAL A 52 9.09 3.36 -0.28
CA VAL A 52 8.95 4.70 -0.88
C VAL A 52 10.15 4.99 -1.77
N CYS A 53 9.89 5.12 -3.06
CA CYS A 53 10.88 5.40 -4.09
C CYS A 53 11.32 6.86 -4.08
N ARG A 54 12.62 7.11 -4.16
CA ARG A 54 13.25 8.43 -4.35
C ARG A 54 14.31 8.37 -5.44
N ASN A 55 14.28 9.30 -6.39
CA ASN A 55 15.37 9.49 -7.34
C ASN A 55 16.59 10.06 -6.60
N VAL A 56 17.75 9.40 -6.72
CA VAL A 56 19.00 9.82 -6.07
C VAL A 56 20.05 10.32 -7.06
N SER A 57 19.80 10.17 -8.36
CA SER A 57 20.66 10.69 -9.43
C SER A 57 20.01 11.83 -10.22
N ASN A 58 20.84 12.49 -11.02
CA ASN A 58 20.40 13.48 -12.01
C ASN A 58 20.02 12.80 -13.34
N SER A 59 19.37 13.57 -14.22
CA SER A 59 18.69 13.14 -15.48
C SER A 59 19.43 12.16 -16.38
N ASP A 60 20.75 12.10 -16.32
CA ASP A 60 21.59 11.41 -17.31
C ASP A 60 21.81 9.91 -16.99
N LYS A 61 21.61 9.52 -15.73
CA LYS A 61 21.72 8.11 -15.31
C LYS A 61 20.62 7.82 -14.29
N PRO A 62 19.52 7.16 -14.66
CA PRO A 62 18.43 6.89 -13.73
C PRO A 62 18.91 6.01 -12.58
N MET A 63 18.70 6.49 -11.36
CA MET A 63 18.98 5.77 -10.13
C MET A 63 17.93 6.17 -9.11
N ALA A 64 17.18 5.18 -8.64
CA ALA A 64 16.20 5.34 -7.59
C ALA A 64 16.51 4.41 -6.43
N HIS A 65 16.25 4.88 -5.22
CA HIS A 65 16.34 4.10 -4.00
C HIS A 65 14.93 3.93 -3.41
N VAL A 66 14.60 2.73 -2.94
CA VAL A 66 13.35 2.44 -2.24
C VAL A 66 13.64 2.37 -0.76
N PHE A 67 13.07 3.31 0.00
CA PHE A 67 13.26 3.42 1.45
C PHE A 67 12.08 2.77 2.17
N PRO A 68 12.32 1.93 3.19
CA PRO A 68 11.26 1.24 3.89
C PRO A 68 10.63 2.13 4.97
N PHE A 69 9.30 2.11 5.03
CA PHE A 69 8.46 2.82 6.00
C PHE A 69 7.40 1.87 6.56
N VAL A 70 7.03 2.10 7.81
CA VAL A 70 5.95 1.39 8.49
C VAL A 70 4.96 2.38 9.07
N CYS A 71 3.68 2.03 9.05
CA CYS A 71 2.63 2.80 9.69
C CYS A 71 1.70 1.91 10.51
N ASP A 72 1.38 2.36 11.72
CA ASP A 72 0.34 1.76 12.55
C ASP A 72 -1.06 2.15 12.04
N ARG A 73 -1.90 1.15 11.76
CA ARG A 73 -3.23 1.31 11.15
C ARG A 73 -4.23 2.02 12.05
N ASP A 74 -4.02 2.00 13.36
CA ASP A 74 -4.88 2.65 14.35
C ASP A 74 -4.42 4.08 14.67
N VAL A 75 -3.14 4.40 14.44
CA VAL A 75 -2.55 5.74 14.65
C VAL A 75 -2.51 6.57 13.36
N GLY A 76 -2.10 5.96 12.25
CA GLY A 76 -1.91 6.61 10.95
C GLY A 76 -0.58 7.35 10.79
N LYS A 77 0.36 7.16 11.71
CA LYS A 77 1.69 7.79 11.68
C LYS A 77 2.71 6.89 10.98
N TRP A 78 3.39 7.44 9.98
CA TRP A 78 4.49 6.77 9.29
C TRP A 78 5.83 7.01 9.98
N THR A 79 6.65 5.97 10.07
CA THR A 79 8.04 6.01 10.51
C THR A 79 8.91 5.17 9.59
N THR A 80 10.23 5.35 9.62
CA THR A 80 11.15 4.44 8.94
C THR A 80 10.99 3.03 9.51
N ASP A 81 11.01 2.02 8.64
CA ASP A 81 10.98 0.63 9.06
C ASP A 81 12.43 0.09 9.16
N GLU A 82 12.91 0.00 10.39
CA GLU A 82 14.27 -0.46 10.69
C GLU A 82 14.42 -1.99 10.60
N HIS A 83 13.30 -2.72 10.47
CA HIS A 83 13.28 -4.19 10.46
C HIS A 83 12.94 -4.76 9.08
N ASP A 84 12.86 -3.93 8.04
CA ASP A 84 12.66 -4.39 6.66
C ASP A 84 13.87 -5.21 6.20
N GLU A 85 13.65 -6.49 5.90
CA GLU A 85 14.71 -7.44 5.51
C GLU A 85 15.43 -7.05 4.21
N GLU A 86 14.73 -6.34 3.30
CA GLU A 86 15.27 -5.89 2.01
C GLU A 86 16.08 -4.59 2.17
N GLY A 87 15.80 -3.81 3.22
CA GLY A 87 16.42 -2.52 3.49
C GLY A 87 16.18 -1.52 2.36
N ILE A 88 17.19 -0.67 2.11
CA ILE A 88 17.18 0.28 1.00
C ILE A 88 17.60 -0.44 -0.28
N ALA A 89 16.66 -0.60 -1.21
CA ALA A 89 16.93 -1.23 -2.51
C ALA A 89 17.24 -0.20 -3.59
N GLU A 90 18.22 -0.49 -4.44
CA GLU A 90 18.65 0.37 -5.55
C GLU A 90 18.12 -0.13 -6.90
N PHE A 91 17.63 0.78 -7.75
CA PHE A 91 17.09 0.45 -9.06
C PHE A 91 17.63 1.39 -10.15
N PRO A 92 18.05 0.86 -11.33
CA PRO A 92 18.54 1.65 -12.45
C PRO A 92 17.40 2.26 -13.30
N ILE A 93 16.35 2.75 -12.63
CA ILE A 93 15.17 3.40 -13.24
C ILE A 93 14.79 4.64 -12.43
N PHE A 94 13.98 5.54 -13.00
CA PHE A 94 13.36 6.61 -12.25
C PHE A 94 12.14 6.11 -11.47
N CYS A 95 11.86 6.76 -10.34
CA CYS A 95 10.60 6.60 -9.63
C CYS A 95 9.41 6.99 -10.52
N PRO A 96 8.24 6.36 -10.32
CA PRO A 96 7.03 6.77 -11.00
C PRO A 96 6.67 8.23 -10.68
N ALA A 97 5.84 8.83 -11.55
CA ALA A 97 5.31 10.18 -11.33
C ALA A 97 4.53 10.24 -10.00
N VAL A 98 4.69 11.35 -9.29
CA VAL A 98 3.97 11.62 -8.04
C VAL A 98 2.52 12.01 -8.31
N ASN A 99 1.61 11.60 -7.42
CA ASN A 99 0.24 12.11 -7.42
C ASN A 99 0.21 13.37 -6.57
N VAL A 100 -0.15 14.50 -7.16
CA VAL A 100 -0.22 15.77 -6.43
C VAL A 100 -1.48 15.80 -5.57
N VAL A 101 -1.29 16.01 -4.28
CA VAL A 101 -2.33 16.17 -3.27
C VAL A 101 -2.26 17.58 -2.70
N ASP A 102 -3.40 18.17 -2.32
CA ASP A 102 -3.47 19.50 -1.72
C ASP A 102 -2.60 19.60 -0.46
N ALA A 103 -1.95 20.75 -0.26
CA ALA A 103 -1.09 20.99 0.91
C ALA A 103 -1.84 20.81 2.23
N GLU A 104 -3.11 21.22 2.31
CA GLU A 104 -3.97 21.05 3.49
C GLU A 104 -4.08 19.58 3.94
N LYS A 105 -4.12 18.63 3.00
CA LYS A 105 -4.21 17.20 3.33
C LYS A 105 -2.89 16.67 3.90
N ILE A 106 -1.77 17.18 3.38
CA ILE A 106 -0.42 16.85 3.87
C ILE A 106 -0.21 17.47 5.26
N ASP A 107 -0.61 18.73 5.45
CA ASP A 107 -0.49 19.44 6.72
C ASP A 107 -1.37 18.82 7.82
N ALA A 108 -2.46 18.16 7.43
CA ALA A 108 -3.32 17.42 8.36
C ALA A 108 -2.75 16.06 8.79
N CYS A 109 -1.56 15.64 8.32
CA CYS A 109 -0.92 14.38 8.73
C CYS A 109 -0.57 14.37 10.24
N PRO A 110 -0.73 13.22 10.91
CA PRO A 110 -0.53 13.10 12.36
C PRO A 110 0.95 13.16 12.79
#